data_AF-A1ZYR9-F1
#
_entry.id   AF-A1ZYR9-F1
#
_cell.length_a   1.000
_cell.length_b   1.000
_cell.length_c   1.000
_cell.angle_alpha   90.00
_cell.angle_beta   90.00
_cell.angle_gamma   90.00
#
_symmetry.space_group_name_H-M   'P 1'
#
loop_
_entity.id
_entity.type
_entity.pdbx_description
1 polymer ?
#
loop_
_entity_poly.entity_id
_entity_poly.type
_entity_poly.pdbx_seq_one_letter_code
_entity_poly.pdbx_strand_id
1 'polypeptide(L)'
;MAIRSHHWFHNHLHNKKYLYRYPKIQYKCIKGHPVLLCVHKGVEEIHKLFDQTDWSLRLHDRALAMRIDRLDMRELELKTLHPPQKYRIYRWLGLNQENYAQYQQLKYQTDQLLFLEQKLVSNIISFAKSVQWHIGARFEVKITQLHRQHWARYKDQRFAAFDLNFETEVLLPKNIGLGHKVSVGFGTVIPVKT
;
A
#
# COMPACT_ATOMS: atom_id res chain seq x y z
N MET A 1 -17.48 -14.22 14.90
CA MET A 1 -17.08 -13.25 15.97
C MET A 1 -15.59 -13.36 16.36
N ALA A 2 -14.68 -13.73 15.43
CA ALA A 2 -13.27 -14.02 15.74
C ALA A 2 -12.22 -13.07 15.11
N ILE A 3 -12.62 -12.17 14.19
CA ILE A 3 -11.69 -11.30 13.47
C ILE A 3 -11.29 -10.07 14.32
N ARG A 4 -12.12 -9.67 15.29
CA ARG A 4 -11.93 -8.44 16.10
C ARG A 4 -10.72 -8.47 17.04
N SER A 5 -10.22 -9.65 17.43
CA SER A 5 -9.15 -9.75 18.43
C SER A 5 -7.73 -9.81 17.84
N HIS A 6 -7.58 -10.01 16.52
CA HIS A 6 -6.26 -10.27 15.95
C HIS A 6 -5.69 -9.05 15.21
N HIS A 7 -4.62 -8.50 15.78
CA HIS A 7 -3.99 -7.25 15.38
C HIS A 7 -3.52 -7.18 13.92
N TRP A 8 -3.38 -8.30 13.21
CA TRP A 8 -3.03 -8.34 11.78
C TRP A 8 -4.15 -7.91 10.84
N PHE A 9 -5.41 -8.17 11.19
CA PHE A 9 -6.57 -7.80 10.37
C PHE A 9 -7.06 -6.38 10.66
N HIS A 10 -6.69 -5.82 11.81
CA HIS A 10 -7.19 -4.53 12.28
C HIS A 10 -6.09 -3.51 12.67
N ASN A 11 -4.81 -3.86 12.63
CA ASN A 11 -3.70 -2.98 13.07
C ASN A 11 -3.93 -2.33 14.46
N HIS A 12 -4.64 -3.02 15.34
CA HIS A 12 -4.94 -2.61 16.71
C HIS A 12 -4.41 -3.65 17.68
N LEU A 13 -3.64 -3.25 18.69
CA LEU A 13 -3.47 -4.03 19.91
C LEU A 13 -4.63 -3.70 20.86
N HIS A 14 -5.09 -4.67 21.65
CA HIS A 14 -5.89 -4.40 22.86
C HIS A 14 -5.22 -3.23 23.61
N ASN A 15 -5.99 -2.18 23.92
CA ASN A 15 -5.57 -0.88 24.52
C ASN A 15 -5.20 0.29 23.59
N LYS A 16 -5.91 0.48 22.47
CA LYS A 16 -5.93 1.76 21.70
C LYS A 16 -4.56 2.29 21.22
N LYS A 17 -3.47 1.52 21.32
CA LYS A 17 -2.17 1.88 20.73
C LYS A 17 -2.17 1.54 19.25
N TYR A 18 -2.00 2.56 18.41
CA TYR A 18 -1.81 2.37 16.97
C TYR A 18 -0.47 1.70 16.72
N LEU A 19 -0.48 0.56 16.02
CA LEU A 19 0.74 -0.05 15.52
C LEU A 19 1.17 0.67 14.25
N TYR A 20 2.21 1.49 14.34
CA TYR A 20 2.87 2.11 13.19
C TYR A 20 3.71 1.06 12.44
N ARG A 21 3.04 0.08 11.83
CA ARG A 21 3.65 -0.92 10.97
C ARG A 21 3.01 -0.91 9.59
N TYR A 22 3.80 -1.22 8.58
CA TYR A 22 3.28 -1.53 7.26
C TYR A 22 2.31 -2.72 7.33
N PRO A 23 1.10 -2.62 6.75
CA PRO A 23 0.11 -3.70 6.82
C PRO A 23 0.47 -4.84 5.87
N LYS A 24 0.63 -6.04 6.45
CA LYS A 24 0.93 -7.28 5.71
C LYS A 24 -0.30 -7.91 5.05
N ILE A 25 -1.50 -7.48 5.45
CA ILE A 25 -2.78 -7.84 4.83
C ILE A 25 -3.42 -6.54 4.34
N GLN A 26 -3.82 -6.50 3.06
CA GLN A 26 -4.33 -5.30 2.41
C GLN A 26 -5.60 -5.62 1.63
N TYR A 27 -6.65 -4.85 1.88
CA TYR A 27 -7.92 -4.93 1.17
C TYR A 27 -7.91 -3.95 0.00
N LYS A 28 -8.16 -4.45 -1.20
CA LYS A 28 -8.10 -3.68 -2.45
C LYS A 28 -9.32 -3.96 -3.32
N CYS A 29 -9.60 -3.04 -4.22
CA CYS A 29 -10.49 -3.29 -5.35
C CYS A 29 -9.65 -3.20 -6.62
N ILE A 30 -9.49 -4.32 -7.32
CA ILE A 30 -8.67 -4.41 -8.53
C ILE A 30 -9.59 -4.83 -9.67
N LYS A 31 -9.73 -3.98 -10.69
CA LYS A 31 -10.62 -4.19 -11.83
C LYS A 31 -12.07 -4.51 -11.41
N GLY A 32 -12.57 -3.89 -10.34
CA GLY A 32 -13.92 -4.10 -9.83
C GLY A 32 -14.07 -5.30 -8.88
N HIS A 33 -13.02 -6.11 -8.69
CA HIS A 33 -13.05 -7.26 -7.80
C HIS A 33 -12.41 -6.95 -6.44
N PRO A 34 -13.06 -7.30 -5.31
CA PRO A 34 -12.42 -7.30 -4.00
C PRO A 34 -11.24 -8.27 -3.98
N VAL A 35 -10.08 -7.79 -3.56
CA VAL A 35 -8.85 -8.56 -3.45
C VAL A 35 -8.27 -8.39 -2.06
N LEU A 36 -7.88 -9.52 -1.47
CA LEU A 36 -7.09 -9.55 -0.25
C LEU A 36 -5.65 -9.90 -0.64
N LEU A 37 -4.75 -8.94 -0.47
CA LEU A 37 -3.32 -9.10 -0.74
C LEU A 37 -2.57 -9.35 0.56
N CYS A 38 -1.89 -10.49 0.64
CA CYS A 38 -1.01 -10.86 1.74
C CYS A 38 0.45 -10.77 1.32
N VAL A 39 1.31 -10.28 2.22
CA VAL A 39 2.77 -10.26 2.01
C VAL A 39 3.52 -10.83 3.21
N HIS A 40 4.57 -11.61 2.94
CA HIS A 40 5.44 -12.19 3.96
C HIS A 40 4.61 -12.89 5.06
N LYS A 41 4.82 -12.62 6.36
CA LYS A 41 4.01 -13.19 7.47
C LYS A 41 2.48 -13.00 7.35
N GLY A 42 2.00 -12.09 6.51
CA GLY A 42 0.56 -11.99 6.21
C GLY A 42 0.01 -13.21 5.47
N VAL A 43 0.86 -13.97 4.78
CA VAL A 43 0.49 -15.23 4.10
C VAL A 43 0.23 -16.33 5.12
N GLU A 44 1.05 -16.45 6.15
CA GLU A 44 0.82 -17.43 7.23
C GLU A 44 -0.48 -17.13 8.00
N GLU A 45 -0.79 -15.86 8.22
CA GLU A 45 -1.98 -15.46 8.97
C GLU A 45 -3.29 -15.67 8.19
N ILE A 46 -3.26 -15.76 6.85
CA ILE A 46 -4.50 -15.90 6.07
C ILE A 46 -5.11 -17.29 6.18
N HIS A 47 -4.34 -18.32 6.55
CA HIS A 47 -4.86 -19.67 6.82
C HIS A 47 -6.02 -19.66 7.84
N LYS A 48 -5.93 -18.79 8.86
CA LYS A 48 -6.99 -18.63 9.87
C LYS A 48 -8.31 -18.10 9.31
N LEU A 49 -8.27 -17.38 8.19
CA LEU A 49 -9.48 -16.97 7.47
C LEU A 49 -10.04 -18.16 6.68
N PHE A 50 -9.16 -18.94 6.05
CA PHE A 50 -9.56 -20.10 5.26
C PHE A 50 -10.15 -21.23 6.13
N ASP A 51 -9.68 -21.37 7.36
CA ASP A 51 -10.16 -22.38 8.31
C ASP A 51 -11.57 -22.09 8.88
N GLN A 52 -12.19 -20.96 8.51
CA GLN A 52 -13.54 -20.63 8.96
C GLN A 52 -14.59 -21.45 8.20
N THR A 53 -15.60 -21.93 8.92
CA THR A 53 -16.71 -22.71 8.34
C THR A 53 -17.80 -21.85 7.70
N ASP A 54 -17.90 -20.57 8.11
CA ASP A 54 -18.85 -19.59 7.55
C ASP A 54 -18.09 -18.37 7.00
N TRP A 55 -18.27 -18.14 5.71
CA TRP A 55 -17.65 -17.09 4.92
C TRP A 55 -18.65 -16.00 4.53
N SER A 56 -19.85 -16.01 5.08
CA SER A 56 -20.83 -14.98 4.82
C SER A 56 -20.32 -13.62 5.32
N LEU A 57 -20.32 -12.63 4.44
CA LEU A 57 -19.97 -11.26 4.77
C LEU A 57 -21.25 -10.46 4.95
N ARG A 58 -21.41 -9.84 6.13
CA ARG A 58 -22.48 -8.89 6.35
C ARG A 58 -21.99 -7.47 6.03
N LEU A 59 -22.44 -6.93 4.90
CA LEU A 59 -22.24 -5.53 4.54
C LEU A 59 -23.52 -4.75 4.83
N HIS A 60 -23.51 -4.02 5.95
CA HIS A 60 -24.69 -3.31 6.48
C HIS A 60 -25.84 -4.31 6.71
N ASP A 61 -26.93 -4.19 5.95
CA ASP A 61 -28.10 -5.06 6.06
C ASP A 61 -28.11 -6.21 5.03
N ARG A 62 -27.04 -6.34 4.25
CA ARG A 62 -26.92 -7.38 3.22
C ARG A 62 -25.98 -8.48 3.67
N ALA A 63 -26.47 -9.72 3.67
CA ALA A 63 -25.63 -10.91 3.76
C ALA A 63 -25.15 -11.29 2.36
N LEU A 64 -23.84 -11.43 2.20
CA LEU A 64 -23.20 -11.83 0.95
C LEU A 64 -22.49 -13.17 1.18
N ALA A 65 -22.88 -14.19 0.40
CA ALA A 65 -22.12 -15.42 0.35
C ALA A 65 -20.81 -15.15 -0.41
N MET A 66 -19.67 -15.23 0.27
CA MET A 66 -18.38 -15.07 -0.38
C MET A 66 -17.92 -16.39 -0.99
N ARG A 67 -17.29 -16.31 -2.16
CA ARG A 67 -16.57 -17.41 -2.80
C ARG A 67 -15.22 -16.91 -3.25
N ILE A 68 -14.20 -17.75 -3.15
CA ILE A 68 -12.89 -17.46 -3.74
C ILE A 68 -13.02 -17.68 -5.24
N ASP A 69 -12.93 -16.61 -6.01
CA ASP A 69 -12.83 -16.71 -7.47
C ASP A 69 -11.44 -17.20 -7.89
N ARG A 70 -10.40 -16.68 -7.24
CA ARG A 70 -9.00 -17.01 -7.55
C ARG A 70 -8.09 -16.86 -6.34
N LEU A 71 -7.15 -17.80 -6.20
CA LEU A 71 -6.06 -17.74 -5.23
C LEU A 71 -4.72 -17.86 -5.98
N ASP A 72 -3.87 -16.85 -5.85
CA ASP A 72 -2.53 -16.82 -6.42
C ASP A 72 -1.50 -16.74 -5.28
N MET A 73 -0.69 -17.78 -5.11
CA MET A 73 0.47 -17.77 -4.22
C MET A 73 1.74 -17.67 -5.06
N ARG A 74 2.65 -16.76 -4.68
CA ARG A 74 3.90 -16.53 -5.41
C ARG A 74 5.02 -16.19 -4.44
N GLU A 75 6.16 -16.80 -4.67
CA GLU A 75 7.42 -16.36 -4.10
C GLU A 75 8.06 -15.34 -5.04
N LEU A 76 8.59 -14.27 -4.48
CA LEU A 76 9.28 -13.23 -5.23
C LEU A 76 10.55 -12.86 -4.47
N GLU A 77 11.69 -13.06 -5.11
CA GLU A 77 12.96 -12.57 -4.61
C GLU A 77 13.04 -11.05 -4.77
N LEU A 78 13.13 -10.32 -3.66
CA LEU A 78 13.31 -8.88 -3.67
C LEU A 78 14.76 -8.54 -3.95
N LYS A 79 14.98 -7.64 -4.90
CA LYS A 79 16.31 -7.23 -5.35
C LYS A 79 16.32 -5.81 -5.88
N THR A 80 17.52 -5.26 -6.01
CA THR A 80 17.72 -4.05 -6.81
C THR A 80 17.80 -4.40 -8.30
N LEU A 81 17.53 -3.44 -9.15
CA LEU A 81 17.35 -3.56 -10.59
C LEU A 81 18.23 -2.52 -11.29
N HIS A 82 18.97 -2.99 -12.29
CA HIS A 82 19.66 -2.14 -13.25
C HIS A 82 19.40 -2.70 -14.64
N PRO A 83 18.72 -1.96 -15.54
CA PRO A 83 18.21 -0.59 -15.37
C PRO A 83 17.01 -0.48 -14.39
N PRO A 84 16.66 0.75 -13.94
CA PRO A 84 15.47 1.00 -13.13
C PRO A 84 14.18 0.53 -13.82
N GLN A 85 13.20 0.08 -13.03
CA GLN A 85 11.89 -0.34 -13.52
C GLN A 85 10.83 0.75 -13.33
N LYS A 86 9.92 0.87 -14.30
CA LYS A 86 8.80 1.82 -14.28
C LYS A 86 7.58 1.24 -13.58
N TYR A 87 6.95 2.08 -12.77
CA TYR A 87 5.76 1.78 -11.98
C TYR A 87 4.74 2.91 -12.07
N ARG A 88 3.48 2.56 -11.87
CA ARG A 88 2.39 3.50 -11.62
C ARG A 88 1.85 3.26 -10.22
N ILE A 89 1.62 4.35 -9.49
CA ILE A 89 0.97 4.30 -8.18
C ILE A 89 -0.34 5.09 -8.21
N TYR A 90 -1.37 4.51 -7.61
CA TYR A 90 -2.73 5.05 -7.58
C TYR A 90 -3.15 5.43 -6.16
N ARG A 91 -3.82 6.59 -6.05
CA ARG A 91 -4.37 7.18 -4.84
C ARG A 91 -3.32 7.16 -3.72
N TRP A 92 -2.11 7.58 -4.03
CA TRP A 92 -1.01 7.55 -3.08
C TRP A 92 -1.17 8.66 -2.06
N LEU A 93 -1.36 8.27 -0.81
CA LEU A 93 -1.36 9.17 0.34
C LEU A 93 0.08 9.27 0.87
N GLY A 94 0.93 10.00 0.15
CA GLY A 94 2.36 10.12 0.46
C GLY A 94 2.68 11.11 1.57
N LEU A 95 1.77 12.05 1.84
CA LEU A 95 1.99 13.16 2.73
C LEU A 95 1.05 13.08 3.94
N ASN A 96 1.59 13.23 5.14
CA ASN A 96 0.80 13.52 6.33
C ASN A 96 0.44 15.03 6.34
N GLN A 97 -0.32 15.49 7.33
CA GLN A 97 -0.78 16.88 7.39
C GLN A 97 0.36 17.91 7.42
N GLU A 98 1.41 17.64 8.18
CA GLU A 98 2.60 18.49 8.27
C GLU A 98 3.38 18.53 6.95
N ASN A 99 3.69 17.37 6.38
CA ASN A 99 4.38 17.26 5.10
C ASN A 99 3.56 17.86 3.96
N TYR A 100 2.23 17.82 4.04
CA TYR A 100 1.36 18.46 3.07
C TYR A 100 1.43 19.98 3.17
N ALA A 101 1.44 20.54 4.39
CA ALA A 101 1.64 21.97 4.59
C ALA A 101 3.00 22.43 4.04
N GLN A 102 4.07 21.67 4.31
CA GLN A 102 5.40 21.93 3.73
C GLN A 102 5.38 21.87 2.20
N TYR A 103 4.76 20.83 1.63
CA TYR A 103 4.64 20.66 0.19
C TYR A 103 3.93 21.86 -0.48
N GLN A 104 2.88 22.40 0.16
CA GLN A 104 2.15 23.56 -0.34
C GLN A 104 2.96 24.87 -0.29
N GLN A 105 3.99 24.95 0.56
CA GLN A 105 4.87 26.12 0.67
C GLN A 105 6.00 26.09 -0.36
N LEU A 106 6.25 24.96 -1.02
CA LEU A 106 7.25 24.84 -2.06
C LEU A 106 6.83 25.64 -3.31
N LYS A 107 7.67 26.60 -3.70
CA LYS A 107 7.38 27.55 -4.78
C LYS A 107 7.49 26.92 -6.18
N TYR A 108 8.48 26.07 -6.38
CA TYR A 108 8.78 25.51 -7.69
C TYR A 108 8.28 24.06 -7.82
N GLN A 109 7.74 23.72 -8.99
CA GLN A 109 7.25 22.36 -9.27
C GLN A 109 8.36 21.32 -9.17
N THR A 110 9.60 21.68 -9.52
CA THR A 110 10.78 20.83 -9.35
C THR A 110 11.01 20.44 -7.90
N ASP A 111 10.89 21.39 -6.96
CA ASP A 111 11.07 21.14 -5.53
C ASP A 111 9.95 20.26 -4.99
N GLN A 112 8.72 20.50 -5.45
CA GLN A 112 7.56 19.67 -5.14
C GLN A 112 7.76 18.21 -5.58
N LEU A 113 8.27 18.00 -6.80
CA LEU A 113 8.58 16.65 -7.31
C LEU A 113 9.69 15.99 -6.49
N LEU A 114 10.80 16.68 -6.23
CA LEU A 114 11.89 16.17 -5.40
C LEU A 114 11.39 15.79 -3.99
N PHE A 115 10.52 16.61 -3.40
CA PHE A 115 9.92 16.31 -2.11
C PHE A 115 9.08 15.03 -2.16
N LEU A 116 8.24 14.85 -3.18
CA LEU A 116 7.45 13.63 -3.36
C LEU A 116 8.34 12.40 -3.59
N GLU A 117 9.42 12.52 -4.38
CA GLU A 117 10.40 11.45 -4.59
C GLU A 117 11.03 10.99 -3.27
N GLN A 118 11.45 11.93 -2.41
CA GLN A 118 11.99 11.61 -1.08
C GLN A 118 10.98 10.87 -0.19
N LYS A 119 9.69 11.24 -0.27
CA LYS A 119 8.62 10.55 0.46
C LYS A 119 8.37 9.15 -0.10
N LEU A 120 8.43 8.95 -1.42
CA LEU A 120 8.36 7.62 -2.04
C LEU A 120 9.52 6.73 -1.60
N VAL A 121 10.77 7.24 -1.62
CA VAL A 121 11.94 6.52 -1.10
C VAL A 121 11.68 6.04 0.34
N SER A 122 11.23 6.95 1.21
CA SER A 122 10.93 6.63 2.61
C SER A 122 9.83 5.56 2.76
N ASN A 123 8.80 5.60 1.89
CA ASN A 123 7.74 4.61 1.89
C ASN A 123 8.21 3.24 1.38
N ILE A 124 9.07 3.20 0.35
CA ILE A 124 9.69 1.96 -0.17
C ILE A 124 10.57 1.33 0.91
N ILE A 125 11.39 2.11 1.61
CA ILE A 125 12.22 1.63 2.73
C ILE A 125 11.33 1.05 3.85
N SER A 126 10.22 1.71 4.15
CA SER A 126 9.26 1.25 5.16
C SER A 126 8.61 -0.08 4.77
N PHE A 127 8.29 -0.28 3.48
CA PHE A 127 7.85 -1.56 2.95
C PHE A 127 8.95 -2.63 3.09
N ALA A 128 10.17 -2.36 2.60
CA ALA A 128 11.28 -3.32 2.62
C ALA A 128 11.59 -3.81 4.06
N LYS A 129 11.68 -2.88 5.02
CA LYS A 129 11.85 -3.20 6.45
C LYS A 129 10.75 -4.12 6.97
N SER A 130 9.50 -3.94 6.54
CA SER A 130 8.37 -4.73 7.02
C SER A 130 8.37 -6.20 6.58
N VAL A 131 9.03 -6.47 5.45
CA VAL A 131 9.23 -7.81 4.88
C VAL A 131 10.64 -8.32 5.16
N GLN A 132 11.34 -7.71 6.13
CA GLN A 132 12.69 -8.09 6.56
C GLN A 132 13.73 -8.02 5.45
N TRP A 133 13.51 -7.17 4.46
CA TRP A 133 14.48 -6.90 3.41
C TRP A 133 15.26 -5.62 3.72
N HIS A 134 16.59 -5.72 3.74
CA HIS A 134 17.49 -4.59 3.82
C HIS A 134 18.01 -4.24 2.43
N ILE A 135 17.67 -3.05 1.93
CA ILE A 135 18.20 -2.54 0.67
C ILE A 135 19.59 -1.98 0.97
N GLY A 136 20.64 -2.74 0.63
CA GLY A 136 22.02 -2.42 1.00
C GLY A 136 22.64 -1.25 0.21
N ALA A 137 22.13 -0.96 -0.99
CA ALA A 137 22.59 0.15 -1.81
C ALA A 137 21.65 1.36 -1.68
N ARG A 138 22.22 2.56 -1.82
CA ARG A 138 21.40 3.75 -2.08
C ARG A 138 20.70 3.55 -3.42
N PHE A 139 19.42 3.88 -3.47
CA PHE A 139 18.62 3.81 -4.69
C PHE A 139 17.90 5.13 -4.92
N GLU A 140 17.51 5.36 -6.16
CA GLU A 140 16.74 6.54 -6.55
C GLU A 140 15.28 6.21 -6.87
N VAL A 141 14.42 7.21 -6.70
CA VAL A 141 13.07 7.25 -7.23
C VAL A 141 12.98 8.50 -8.09
N LYS A 142 12.53 8.35 -9.33
CA LYS A 142 12.27 9.48 -10.23
C LYS A 142 10.81 9.47 -10.65
N ILE A 143 10.08 10.54 -10.35
CA ILE A 143 8.71 10.71 -10.81
C ILE A 143 8.76 11.13 -12.27
N THR A 144 8.34 10.24 -13.15
CA THR A 144 8.35 10.47 -14.60
C THR A 144 7.09 11.19 -15.07
N GLN A 145 5.99 11.08 -14.34
CA GLN A 145 4.75 11.78 -14.65
C GLN A 145 3.85 11.92 -13.43
N LEU A 146 3.48 13.15 -13.08
CA LEU A 146 2.41 13.41 -12.10
C LEU A 146 1.07 13.55 -12.84
N HIS A 147 0.20 12.55 -12.74
CA HIS A 147 -1.09 12.55 -13.47
C HIS A 147 -2.12 13.43 -12.79
N ARG A 148 -2.26 13.29 -11.47
CA ARG A 148 -3.33 13.95 -10.73
C ARG A 148 -2.99 14.10 -9.25
N GLN A 149 -3.26 15.28 -8.71
CA GLN A 149 -3.48 15.50 -7.28
C GLN A 149 -4.99 15.65 -7.03
N HIS A 150 -5.52 14.95 -6.04
CA HIS A 150 -6.94 15.02 -5.70
C HIS A 150 -7.20 14.78 -4.21
N TRP A 151 -8.36 15.21 -3.73
CA TRP A 151 -8.79 14.92 -2.37
C TRP A 151 -9.39 13.51 -2.30
N ALA A 152 -8.82 12.68 -1.43
CA ALA A 152 -9.38 11.38 -1.07
C ALA A 152 -10.02 11.44 0.32
N ARG A 153 -11.20 10.84 0.47
CA ARG A 153 -11.85 10.67 1.76
C ARG A 153 -11.49 9.32 2.37
N TYR A 154 -11.13 9.31 3.64
CA TYR A 154 -11.03 8.10 4.45
C TYR A 154 -11.68 8.38 5.80
N LYS A 155 -12.78 7.67 6.09
CA LYS A 155 -13.70 8.00 7.19
C LYS A 155 -14.14 9.47 7.08
N ASP A 156 -14.00 10.26 8.13
CA ASP A 156 -14.41 11.68 8.15
C ASP A 156 -13.26 12.65 7.89
N GLN A 157 -12.12 12.14 7.42
CA GLN A 157 -10.94 12.93 7.10
C GLN A 157 -10.66 12.96 5.59
N ARG A 158 -10.15 14.10 5.12
CA ARG A 158 -9.70 14.30 3.73
C ARG A 158 -8.18 14.33 3.68
N PHE A 159 -7.62 13.67 2.68
CA PHE A 159 -6.18 13.57 2.45
C PHE A 159 -5.87 13.95 1.00
N ALA A 160 -4.73 14.61 0.79
CA ALA A 160 -4.21 14.80 -0.55
C ALA A 160 -3.67 13.46 -1.09
N ALA A 161 -4.18 13.05 -2.24
CA ALA A 161 -3.81 11.82 -2.92
C ALA A 161 -3.21 12.12 -4.29
N PHE A 162 -2.19 11.35 -4.65
CA PHE A 162 -1.46 11.51 -5.89
C PHE A 162 -1.57 10.25 -6.76
N ASP A 163 -1.85 10.44 -8.04
CA ASP A 163 -1.69 9.42 -9.07
C ASP A 163 -0.48 9.80 -9.91
N LEU A 164 0.52 8.93 -10.01
CA LEU A 164 1.77 9.23 -10.71
C LEU A 164 2.46 7.99 -11.27
N ASN A 165 3.34 8.20 -12.24
CA ASN A 165 4.33 7.24 -12.69
C ASN A 165 5.69 7.59 -12.08
N PHE A 166 6.45 6.57 -11.72
CA PHE A 166 7.82 6.72 -11.23
C PHE A 166 8.67 5.54 -11.71
N GLU A 167 9.98 5.71 -11.67
CA GLU A 167 10.94 4.64 -11.86
C GLU A 167 11.86 4.53 -10.66
N THR A 168 12.32 3.32 -10.38
CA THR A 168 13.23 3.03 -9.27
C THR A 168 14.02 1.76 -9.54
N GLU A 169 15.17 1.65 -8.92
CA GLU A 169 16.04 0.47 -8.95
C GLU A 169 15.55 -0.60 -7.96
N VAL A 170 14.39 -0.44 -7.33
CA VAL A 170 13.86 -1.41 -6.36
C VAL A 170 12.76 -2.24 -7.02
N LEU A 171 12.91 -3.56 -7.02
CA LEU A 171 11.83 -4.45 -7.46
C LEU A 171 10.67 -4.39 -6.47
N LEU A 172 9.55 -3.81 -6.90
CA LEU A 172 8.31 -3.75 -6.12
C LEU A 172 7.33 -4.83 -6.58
N PRO A 173 6.86 -5.72 -5.68
CA PRO A 173 5.83 -6.67 -6.02
C PRO A 173 4.56 -5.99 -6.51
N LYS A 174 3.92 -6.58 -7.53
CA LYS A 174 2.69 -6.05 -8.10
C LYS A 174 1.59 -5.94 -7.03
N ASN A 175 0.85 -4.84 -7.06
CA ASN A 175 -0.31 -4.51 -6.21
C ASN A 175 0.00 -4.19 -4.74
N ILE A 176 1.26 -4.17 -4.28
CA ILE A 176 1.54 -3.65 -2.93
C ILE A 176 1.06 -2.21 -2.81
N GLY A 177 0.74 -1.74 -1.61
CA GLY A 177 0.50 -0.31 -1.38
C GLY A 177 1.72 0.37 -0.77
N LEU A 178 1.92 1.64 -1.06
CA LEU A 178 2.91 2.50 -0.41
C LEU A 178 2.24 3.73 0.22
N GLY A 179 2.89 4.37 1.19
CA GLY A 179 2.36 5.55 1.88
C GLY A 179 1.39 5.22 3.01
N HIS A 180 0.38 6.08 3.20
CA HIS A 180 -0.60 5.95 4.28
C HIS A 180 -1.86 5.18 3.85
N LYS A 181 -2.52 4.57 4.84
CA LYS A 181 -3.79 3.82 4.66
C LYS A 181 -3.71 2.69 3.63
N VAL A 182 -2.52 2.10 3.48
CA VAL A 182 -2.24 0.97 2.57
C VAL A 182 -3.16 -0.23 2.80
N SER A 183 -3.56 -0.50 4.04
CA SER A 183 -4.43 -1.63 4.39
C SER A 183 -5.80 -1.59 3.73
N VAL A 184 -6.26 -0.42 3.29
CA VAL A 184 -7.55 -0.23 2.61
C VAL A 184 -7.41 0.22 1.16
N GLY A 185 -6.25 -0.08 0.56
CA GLY A 185 -6.04 -0.04 -0.89
C GLY A 185 -5.50 1.28 -1.46
N PHE A 186 -5.15 2.24 -0.61
CA PHE A 186 -4.42 3.44 -1.05
C PHE A 186 -2.98 3.11 -1.46
N GLY A 187 -2.43 3.94 -2.35
CA GLY A 187 -1.06 3.86 -2.84
C GLY A 187 -0.71 2.56 -3.57
N THR A 188 -1.68 1.95 -4.27
CA THR A 188 -1.46 0.66 -4.95
C THR A 188 -0.51 0.83 -6.13
N VAL A 189 0.56 0.04 -6.15
CA VAL A 189 1.64 0.07 -7.15
C VAL A 189 1.42 -1.02 -8.21
N ILE A 190 1.56 -0.67 -9.48
CA ILE A 190 1.48 -1.61 -10.61
C ILE A 190 2.70 -1.38 -11.52
N PRO A 191 3.44 -2.43 -11.90
CA PRO A 191 4.46 -2.33 -12.94
C PRO A 191 3.86 -1.82 -14.25
N VAL A 192 4.51 -0.84 -14.88
CA VAL A 192 4.18 -0.43 -16.24
C VAL A 192 4.90 -1.39 -17.17
N LYS A 193 4.16 -2.08 -18.05
CA LYS A 193 4.79 -2.88 -19.10
C LYS A 193 5.39 -1.91 -20.12
N THR A 194 6.68 -2.03 -20.34
CA THR A 194 7.36 -1.45 -21.50
C THR A 194 6.91 -2.13 -22.78
#